data_AF-A0A662L2F3-F1
#
_entry.id   AF-A0A662L2F3-F1
#
_cell.length_a   1.000
_cell.length_b   1.000
_cell.length_c   1.000
_cell.angle_alpha   90.00
_cell.angle_beta   90.00
_cell.angle_gamma   90.00
#
_symmetry.space_group_name_H-M   'P 1'
#
loop_
_entity.id
_entity.type
_entity.pdbx_description
1 polymer ?
#
loop_
_entity_poly.entity_id
_entity_poly.type
_entity_poly.pdbx_seq_one_letter_code
_entity_poly.pdbx_strand_id
1 'polypeptide(L)'
;MVKNGAIKMIDWEILLDIAKRLAEIGSQEREIPPVFEVEPFKHYFKKDGTLKYGELDEYDGKFARREILTRYLLVNVVLDQGPDIIGVRELLKNVTTSLYRQEIRIFHRPLDFFKELGISIDEILSKHESIKEIRAEDWARENKSSPSRYNLFFAQSMRGIISTKQVLDYAIHRWGVPLCVPLLLEKDLESQHKISPQPLIDYIESYSSAEIMAQQLKDNERYGLGSAIGDKACHLFAKLYVSIFRLVKHKTEDNGWTGFSYEVPFDSNAGRVLFRTGFLLELASLMDYENWNVIQKGKGKGGVDYIRVTNIRDKKATGIPHNSEIFNDYLYVVQEYLKMGKPRAVKIQRVPNLLIYKLHQDGYKYSVADFDDGLMYVGTNYCYNHDEPKCEDCPLNDICRGYNEDEELIKKYRT
;
A
#
# COMPACT_ATOMS: atom_id res chain seq x y z
N MET A 1 -43.80 -13.64 5.53
CA MET A 1 -43.75 -12.86 4.28
C MET A 1 -42.30 -12.69 3.88
N VAL A 2 -41.84 -13.51 2.93
CA VAL A 2 -40.49 -13.41 2.36
C VAL A 2 -40.53 -12.22 1.41
N LYS A 3 -39.77 -11.15 1.71
CA LYS A 3 -39.52 -10.09 0.72
C LYS A 3 -38.70 -10.73 -0.40
N ASN A 4 -39.34 -11.06 -1.51
CA ASN A 4 -38.67 -11.22 -2.80
C ASN A 4 -38.11 -9.85 -3.21
N GLY A 5 -36.98 -9.46 -2.63
CA GLY A 5 -36.15 -8.41 -3.20
C GLY A 5 -35.50 -9.01 -4.43
N ALA A 6 -35.83 -8.50 -5.62
CA ALA A 6 -35.10 -8.83 -6.82
C ALA A 6 -33.60 -8.60 -6.56
N ILE A 7 -32.78 -9.61 -6.83
CA ILE A 7 -31.33 -9.48 -6.72
C ILE A 7 -30.92 -8.43 -7.75
N LYS A 8 -30.45 -7.27 -7.31
CA LYS A 8 -29.87 -6.27 -8.20
C LYS A 8 -28.66 -6.92 -8.89
N MET A 9 -28.68 -6.95 -10.21
CA MET A 9 -27.53 -7.37 -11.00
C MET A 9 -26.48 -6.27 -10.96
N ILE A 10 -25.21 -6.66 -10.87
CA ILE A 10 -24.09 -5.73 -10.92
C ILE A 10 -24.04 -5.09 -12.31
N ASP A 11 -23.94 -3.76 -12.35
CA ASP A 11 -23.58 -3.04 -13.57
C ASP A 11 -22.06 -3.12 -13.76
N TRP A 12 -21.61 -3.94 -14.71
CA TRP A 12 -20.17 -4.10 -14.99
C TRP A 12 -19.62 -2.99 -15.86
N GLU A 13 -20.46 -2.31 -16.65
CA GLU A 13 -20.03 -1.23 -17.54
C GLU A 13 -19.58 -0.03 -16.70
N ILE A 14 -20.37 0.34 -15.68
CA ILE A 14 -19.98 1.43 -14.77
C ILE A 14 -18.72 1.10 -13.97
N LEU A 15 -18.56 -0.16 -13.51
CA LEU A 15 -17.36 -0.59 -12.79
C LEU A 15 -16.11 -0.56 -13.67
N LEU A 16 -16.24 -0.98 -14.93
CA LEU A 16 -15.15 -0.93 -15.91
C LEU A 16 -14.79 0.50 -16.27
N ASP A 17 -15.76 1.40 -16.45
CA ASP A 17 -15.48 2.80 -16.76
C ASP A 17 -14.76 3.51 -15.59
N ILE A 18 -15.25 3.33 -14.36
CA ILE A 18 -14.58 3.84 -13.15
C ILE A 18 -13.14 3.28 -13.07
N ALA A 19 -12.96 1.97 -13.25
CA ALA A 19 -11.64 1.35 -13.17
C ALA A 19 -10.70 1.82 -14.27
N LYS A 20 -11.20 2.00 -15.49
CA LYS A 20 -10.42 2.51 -16.61
C LYS A 20 -9.94 3.94 -16.34
N ARG A 21 -10.83 4.85 -15.91
CA ARG A 21 -10.46 6.24 -15.62
C ARG A 21 -9.45 6.34 -14.49
N LEU A 22 -9.66 5.58 -13.40
CA LEU A 22 -8.71 5.53 -12.29
C LEU A 22 -7.34 5.00 -12.76
N ALA A 23 -7.31 3.92 -13.53
CA ALA A 23 -6.05 3.37 -14.04
C ALA A 23 -5.35 4.32 -15.02
N GLU A 24 -6.09 5.04 -15.86
CA GLU A 24 -5.54 6.06 -16.75
C GLU A 24 -4.89 7.19 -15.96
N ILE A 25 -5.60 7.76 -14.97
CA ILE A 25 -5.07 8.80 -14.08
C ILE A 25 -3.80 8.30 -13.39
N GLY A 26 -3.84 7.14 -12.73
CA GLY A 26 -2.68 6.65 -12.00
C GLY A 26 -1.49 6.25 -12.88
N SER A 27 -1.73 5.89 -14.14
CA SER A 27 -0.64 5.66 -15.10
C SER A 27 0.15 6.94 -15.43
N GLN A 28 -0.50 8.11 -15.32
CA GLN A 28 0.07 9.44 -15.55
C GLN A 28 0.63 10.05 -14.25
N GLU A 29 -0.05 9.80 -13.12
CA GLU A 29 0.20 10.42 -11.82
C GLU A 29 0.73 9.39 -10.80
N ARG A 30 1.74 8.61 -11.20
CA ARG A 30 2.29 7.53 -10.36
C ARG A 30 2.88 8.08 -9.06
N GLU A 31 2.52 7.45 -7.95
CA GLU A 31 3.14 7.77 -6.66
C GLU A 31 4.44 6.98 -6.48
N ILE A 32 5.58 7.63 -6.74
CA ILE A 32 6.90 7.02 -6.62
C ILE A 32 7.63 7.60 -5.41
N PRO A 33 7.99 6.78 -4.38
CA PRO A 33 8.85 7.24 -3.30
C PRO A 33 10.18 7.78 -3.88
N PRO A 34 10.68 8.95 -3.44
CA PRO A 34 11.85 9.60 -4.04
C PRO A 34 13.17 8.94 -3.57
N VAL A 35 13.33 7.64 -3.83
CA VAL A 35 14.52 6.87 -3.42
C VAL A 35 15.80 7.41 -4.07
N PHE A 36 15.68 8.01 -5.26
CA PHE A 36 16.78 8.68 -5.95
C PHE A 36 17.35 9.89 -5.16
N GLU A 37 16.62 10.43 -4.18
CA GLU A 37 17.12 11.50 -3.32
C GLU A 37 17.93 11.00 -2.13
N VAL A 38 17.83 9.70 -1.79
CA VAL A 38 18.56 9.08 -0.70
C VAL A 38 20.04 9.02 -1.09
N GLU A 39 20.87 9.83 -0.42
CA GLU A 39 22.25 10.07 -0.84
C GLU A 39 23.06 8.79 -1.09
N PRO A 40 23.04 7.79 -0.19
CA PRO A 40 23.73 6.52 -0.42
C PRO A 40 23.28 5.73 -1.65
N PHE A 41 22.13 6.03 -2.25
CA PHE A 41 21.57 5.28 -3.39
C PHE A 41 21.53 6.09 -4.68
N LYS A 42 21.93 7.37 -4.64
CA LYS A 42 21.91 8.27 -5.81
C LYS A 42 22.56 7.65 -7.04
N HIS A 43 23.66 6.90 -6.88
CA HIS A 43 24.38 6.27 -7.98
C HIS A 43 23.62 5.12 -8.66
N TYR A 44 22.56 4.60 -8.04
CA TYR A 44 21.67 3.58 -8.63
C TYR A 44 20.72 4.19 -9.67
N PHE A 45 20.60 5.51 -9.72
CA PHE A 45 19.67 6.24 -10.57
C PHE A 45 20.41 7.10 -11.59
N LYS A 46 19.74 7.39 -12.69
CA LYS A 46 20.12 8.41 -13.66
C LYS A 46 19.80 9.81 -13.09
N LYS A 47 20.32 10.86 -13.74
CA LYS A 47 20.09 12.25 -13.33
C LYS A 47 18.61 12.66 -13.34
N ASP A 48 17.78 12.00 -14.14
CA ASP A 48 16.34 12.21 -14.23
C ASP A 48 15.54 11.45 -13.16
N GLY A 49 16.20 10.76 -12.22
CA GLY A 49 15.57 9.95 -11.19
C GLY A 49 15.17 8.54 -11.64
N THR A 50 15.39 8.18 -12.91
CA THR A 50 15.08 6.84 -13.42
C THR A 50 16.09 5.81 -12.91
N LEU A 51 15.61 4.66 -12.48
CA LEU A 51 16.46 3.55 -12.02
C LEU A 51 17.32 2.99 -13.16
N LYS A 52 18.59 2.71 -12.89
CA LYS A 52 19.50 2.07 -13.84
C LYS A 52 19.31 0.55 -13.85
N TYR A 53 18.26 0.08 -14.52
CA TYR A 53 17.88 -1.34 -14.54
C TYR A 53 19.02 -2.30 -14.90
N GLY A 54 19.88 -1.94 -15.85
CA GLY A 54 21.02 -2.77 -16.27
C GLY A 54 22.14 -2.88 -15.24
N GLU A 55 22.16 -2.04 -14.20
CA GLU A 55 23.17 -2.04 -13.14
C GLU A 55 22.63 -2.60 -11.81
N LEU A 56 21.37 -3.05 -11.75
CA LEU A 56 20.74 -3.47 -10.49
C LEU A 56 21.40 -4.71 -9.85
N ASP A 57 21.99 -5.55 -10.68
CA ASP A 57 22.66 -6.77 -10.25
C ASP A 57 24.17 -6.57 -10.02
N GLU A 58 24.67 -5.33 -10.16
CA GLU A 58 26.02 -4.96 -9.72
C GLU A 58 26.13 -4.99 -8.18
N TYR A 59 27.34 -5.27 -7.69
CA TYR A 59 27.63 -5.30 -6.27
C TYR A 59 27.80 -3.90 -5.68
N ASP A 60 27.19 -3.69 -4.52
CA ASP A 60 27.48 -2.62 -3.58
C ASP A 60 27.82 -3.24 -2.22
N GLY A 61 29.11 -3.22 -1.88
CA GLY A 61 29.63 -4.04 -0.79
C GLY A 61 29.43 -5.54 -1.06
N LYS A 62 28.71 -6.23 -0.15
CA LYS A 62 28.44 -7.67 -0.26
C LYS A 62 27.17 -8.04 -1.01
N PHE A 63 26.33 -7.06 -1.36
CA PHE A 63 25.00 -7.30 -1.91
C PHE A 63 24.82 -6.69 -3.29
N ALA A 64 23.85 -7.19 -4.05
CA ALA A 64 23.42 -6.54 -5.27
C ALA A 64 22.69 -5.22 -4.94
N ARG A 65 22.79 -4.20 -5.80
CA ARG A 65 22.03 -2.94 -5.63
C ARG A 65 20.52 -3.18 -5.51
N ARG A 66 20.00 -4.16 -6.25
CA ARG A 66 18.61 -4.65 -6.18
C ARG A 66 18.23 -5.08 -4.76
N GLU A 67 19.11 -5.79 -4.06
CA GLU A 67 18.89 -6.24 -2.68
C GLU A 67 18.84 -5.04 -1.73
N ILE A 68 19.79 -4.11 -1.83
CA ILE A 68 19.84 -2.91 -1.00
C ILE A 68 18.57 -2.07 -1.16
N LEU A 69 18.12 -1.86 -2.40
CA LEU A 69 16.85 -1.18 -2.69
C LEU A 69 15.65 -1.92 -2.11
N THR A 70 15.61 -3.24 -2.23
CA THR A 70 14.52 -4.06 -1.69
C THR A 70 14.44 -3.93 -0.16
N ARG A 71 15.58 -3.93 0.54
CA ARG A 71 15.65 -3.70 1.99
C ARG A 71 15.17 -2.30 2.39
N TYR A 72 15.56 -1.28 1.62
CA TYR A 72 15.07 0.09 1.86
C TYR A 72 13.55 0.17 1.69
N LEU A 73 13.00 -0.42 0.62
CA LEU A 73 11.56 -0.42 0.37
C LEU A 73 10.79 -1.16 1.46
N LEU A 74 11.35 -2.24 2.02
CA LEU A 74 10.75 -2.95 3.15
C LEU A 74 10.62 -2.05 4.38
N VAL A 75 11.68 -1.33 4.74
CA VAL A 75 11.62 -0.35 5.84
C VAL A 75 10.65 0.78 5.49
N ASN A 76 10.70 1.30 4.26
CA ASN A 76 9.81 2.36 3.80
C ASN A 76 8.33 2.03 4.06
N VAL A 77 7.85 0.86 3.64
CA VAL A 77 6.43 0.51 3.83
C VAL A 77 6.04 0.27 5.30
N VAL A 78 7.00 -0.15 6.13
CA VAL A 78 6.79 -0.33 7.58
C VAL A 78 6.66 1.02 8.28
N LEU A 79 7.42 2.03 7.83
CA LEU A 79 7.34 3.38 8.36
C LEU A 79 6.11 4.15 7.85
N ASP A 80 5.66 3.83 6.63
CA ASP A 80 4.51 4.45 5.93
C ASP A 80 3.16 4.11 6.59
N GLN A 81 3.03 4.52 7.84
CA GLN A 81 1.98 4.21 8.79
C GLN A 81 1.62 5.49 9.53
N GLY A 82 1.04 6.47 8.84
CA GLY A 82 0.68 7.76 9.44
C GLY A 82 -0.07 8.67 8.46
N PRO A 83 -0.60 9.80 8.95
CA PRO A 83 -1.36 10.74 8.14
C PRO A 83 -0.48 11.64 7.24
N ASP A 84 0.84 11.71 7.48
CA ASP A 84 1.77 12.51 6.66
C ASP A 84 2.86 11.63 6.03
N ILE A 85 2.52 11.04 4.89
CA ILE A 85 3.40 10.16 4.11
C ILE A 85 4.67 10.87 3.63
N ILE A 86 4.58 12.17 3.31
CA ILE A 86 5.71 12.95 2.84
C ILE A 86 6.72 13.13 3.98
N GLY A 87 6.24 13.54 5.16
CA GLY A 87 7.09 13.68 6.35
C GLY A 87 7.75 12.35 6.77
N VAL A 88 7.04 11.23 6.68
CA VAL A 88 7.60 9.89 6.95
C VAL A 88 8.70 9.52 5.95
N ARG A 89 8.50 9.77 4.65
CA ARG A 89 9.52 9.49 3.62
C ARG A 89 10.75 10.37 3.79
N GLU A 90 10.56 11.65 4.15
CA GLU A 90 11.65 12.55 4.52
C GLU A 90 12.43 12.05 5.73
N LEU A 91 11.73 11.54 6.76
CA LEU A 91 12.36 10.97 7.94
C LEU A 91 13.26 9.79 7.56
N LEU A 92 12.74 8.83 6.78
CA LEU A 92 13.52 7.69 6.33
C LEU A 92 14.77 8.11 5.53
N LYS A 93 14.59 9.02 4.56
CA LYS A 93 15.68 9.57 3.74
C LYS A 93 16.76 10.22 4.60
N ASN A 94 16.36 11.12 5.50
CA ASN A 94 17.27 11.96 6.27
C ASN A 94 18.03 11.14 7.31
N VAL A 95 17.35 10.22 8.00
CA VAL A 95 18.00 9.31 8.96
C VAL A 95 18.95 8.36 8.23
N THR A 96 18.52 7.73 7.13
CA THR A 96 19.39 6.84 6.33
C THR A 96 20.66 7.57 5.88
N THR A 97 20.51 8.79 5.34
CA THR A 97 21.64 9.60 4.88
C THR A 97 22.59 9.94 6.04
N SER A 98 22.04 10.34 7.20
CA SER A 98 22.85 10.71 8.37
C SER A 98 23.64 9.52 8.93
N LEU A 99 22.99 8.36 9.05
CA LEU A 99 23.63 7.12 9.52
C LEU A 99 24.75 6.67 8.57
N TYR A 100 24.53 6.72 7.26
CA TYR A 100 25.55 6.33 6.29
C TYR A 100 26.76 7.25 6.28
N ARG A 101 26.59 8.56 6.51
CA ARG A 101 27.70 9.51 6.69
C ARG A 101 28.53 9.24 7.94
N GLN A 102 27.95 8.55 8.91
CA GLN A 102 28.61 8.06 10.12
C GLN A 102 29.12 6.61 9.96
N GLU A 103 29.12 6.07 8.73
CA GLU A 103 29.50 4.69 8.43
C GLU A 103 28.60 3.61 9.04
N ILE A 104 27.39 3.98 9.49
CA ILE A 104 26.35 3.07 9.98
C ILE A 104 25.47 2.68 8.79
N ARG A 105 25.89 1.67 8.04
CA ARG A 105 25.31 1.30 6.74
C ARG A 105 24.16 0.29 6.89
N ILE A 106 23.06 0.68 7.54
CA ILE A 106 22.00 -0.23 8.01
C ILE A 106 21.38 -1.18 6.97
N PHE A 107 21.40 -0.85 5.67
CA PHE A 107 20.90 -1.76 4.63
C PHE A 107 21.97 -2.75 4.12
N HIS A 108 23.24 -2.39 4.23
CA HIS A 108 24.38 -3.26 3.92
C HIS A 108 24.78 -4.13 5.12
N ARG A 109 24.61 -3.60 6.34
CA ARG A 109 24.94 -4.23 7.62
C ARG A 109 23.83 -3.92 8.62
N PRO A 110 22.70 -4.65 8.61
CA PRO A 110 21.57 -4.36 9.51
C PRO A 110 21.93 -4.40 11.00
N LEU A 111 22.95 -5.19 11.37
CA LEU A 111 23.47 -5.25 12.73
C LEU A 111 24.03 -3.90 13.23
N ASP A 112 24.50 -3.02 12.33
CA ASP A 112 25.03 -1.71 12.70
C ASP A 112 23.96 -0.85 13.41
N PHE A 113 22.68 -0.98 13.03
CA PHE A 113 21.57 -0.28 13.69
C PHE A 113 21.48 -0.62 15.19
N PHE A 114 21.67 -1.89 15.54
CA PHE A 114 21.56 -2.36 16.92
C PHE A 114 22.84 -2.12 17.73
N LYS A 115 24.01 -2.22 17.09
CA LYS A 115 25.29 -1.90 17.72
C LYS A 115 25.37 -0.42 18.08
N GLU A 116 24.90 0.43 17.17
CA GLU A 116 24.89 1.88 17.31
C GLU A 116 23.48 2.41 17.64
N LEU A 117 22.76 1.69 18.50
CA LEU A 117 21.34 1.99 18.80
C LEU A 117 21.14 3.40 19.36
N GLY A 118 22.07 3.88 20.20
CA GLY A 118 22.03 5.25 20.72
C GLY A 118 22.06 6.29 19.60
N ILE A 119 23.05 6.19 18.70
CA ILE A 119 23.18 7.08 17.53
C ILE A 119 21.95 6.97 16.62
N SER A 120 21.46 5.75 16.39
CA SER A 120 20.29 5.51 15.54
C SER A 120 19.04 6.19 16.08
N ILE A 121 18.79 6.11 17.39
CA ILE A 121 17.65 6.77 18.03
C ILE A 121 17.81 8.29 18.04
N ASP A 122 19.02 8.79 18.32
CA ASP A 122 19.30 10.23 18.34
C ASP A 122 19.10 10.86 16.96
N GLU A 123 19.51 10.18 15.89
CA GLU A 123 19.26 10.62 14.52
C GLU A 123 17.76 10.61 14.18
N ILE A 124 17.01 9.57 14.58
CA ILE A 124 15.55 9.51 14.39
C ILE A 124 14.87 10.70 15.09
N LEU A 125 15.23 10.98 16.34
CA LEU A 125 14.73 12.12 17.11
C LEU A 125 15.07 13.45 16.46
N SER A 126 16.34 13.66 16.13
CA SER A 126 16.83 14.91 15.55
C SER A 126 16.15 15.21 14.22
N LYS A 127 16.06 14.22 13.31
CA LYS A 127 15.41 14.43 12.01
C LYS A 127 13.91 14.62 12.14
N HIS A 128 13.25 13.94 13.08
CA HIS A 128 11.84 14.18 13.36
C HIS A 128 11.57 15.64 13.75
N GLU A 129 12.34 16.21 14.69
CA GLU A 129 12.15 17.60 15.10
C GLU A 129 12.42 18.58 13.95
N SER A 130 13.49 18.38 13.16
CA SER A 130 13.76 19.24 12.00
C SER A 130 12.64 19.20 10.95
N ILE A 131 12.05 18.02 10.70
CA ILE A 131 10.93 17.90 9.75
C ILE A 131 9.68 18.57 10.33
N LYS A 132 9.44 18.41 11.63
CA LYS A 132 8.30 19.03 12.32
C LYS A 132 8.35 20.56 12.26
N GLU A 133 9.53 21.17 12.38
CA GLU A 133 9.70 22.62 12.23
C GLU A 133 9.24 23.14 10.86
N ILE A 134 9.36 22.32 9.81
CA ILE A 134 9.01 22.69 8.43
C ILE A 134 7.55 22.34 8.12
N ARG A 135 7.09 21.16 8.54
CA ARG A 135 5.83 20.56 8.04
C ARG A 135 4.62 20.76 8.94
N ALA A 136 4.81 21.03 10.24
CA ALA A 136 3.72 20.97 11.20
C ALA A 136 2.60 21.98 10.93
N GLU A 137 2.92 23.18 10.44
CA GLU A 137 1.94 24.21 10.12
C GLU A 137 1.09 23.84 8.90
N ASP A 138 1.73 23.41 7.82
CA ASP A 138 1.06 23.00 6.58
C ASP A 138 0.16 21.80 6.82
N TRP A 139 0.68 20.77 7.50
CA TRP A 139 -0.10 19.61 7.89
C TRP A 139 -1.32 20.00 8.74
N ALA A 140 -1.15 20.89 9.72
CA ALA A 140 -2.23 21.32 10.59
C ALA A 140 -3.33 22.08 9.83
N ARG A 141 -2.94 22.94 8.86
CA ARG A 141 -3.86 23.68 8.00
C ARG A 141 -4.69 22.72 7.13
N GLU A 142 -4.03 21.78 6.46
CA GLU A 142 -4.69 20.79 5.59
C GLU A 142 -5.65 19.88 6.37
N ASN A 143 -5.28 19.51 7.59
CA ASN A 143 -6.06 18.58 8.40
C ASN A 143 -7.06 19.25 9.37
N LYS A 144 -7.19 20.59 9.34
CA LYS A 144 -7.97 21.39 10.31
C LYS A 144 -7.64 20.98 11.76
N SER A 145 -6.33 20.95 12.09
CA SER A 145 -5.74 20.49 13.36
C SER A 145 -4.80 21.56 13.96
N SER A 146 -4.04 21.23 15.00
CA SER A 146 -3.01 22.11 15.58
C SER A 146 -1.59 21.61 15.26
N PRO A 147 -0.63 22.50 14.97
CA PRO A 147 0.76 22.10 14.68
C PRO A 147 1.41 21.30 15.82
N SER A 148 1.03 21.58 17.06
CA SER A 148 1.50 20.87 18.26
C SER A 148 1.14 19.37 18.30
N ARG A 149 0.17 18.93 17.48
CA ARG A 149 -0.22 17.52 17.35
C ARG A 149 0.54 16.79 16.26
N TYR A 150 1.36 17.49 15.47
CA TYR A 150 2.19 16.86 14.45
C TYR A 150 3.21 15.93 15.12
N ASN A 151 3.26 14.71 14.61
CA ASN A 151 4.16 13.66 15.05
C ASN A 151 4.31 12.65 13.92
N LEU A 152 5.51 12.11 13.71
CA LEU A 152 5.74 11.04 12.73
C LEU A 152 5.83 9.66 13.39
N PHE A 153 5.88 9.59 14.71
CA PHE A 153 6.03 8.33 15.42
C PHE A 153 4.67 7.69 15.65
N PHE A 154 4.40 6.61 14.90
CA PHE A 154 3.17 5.84 15.02
C PHE A 154 3.47 4.37 15.31
N ALA A 155 2.84 3.85 16.36
CA ALA A 155 2.99 2.47 16.82
C ALA A 155 1.66 1.71 16.71
N GLN A 156 1.76 0.38 16.60
CA GLN A 156 0.59 -0.49 16.60
C GLN A 156 0.03 -0.62 18.03
N SER A 157 -1.29 -0.50 18.19
CA SER A 157 -1.99 -0.79 19.45
C SER A 157 -3.20 -1.70 19.21
N MET A 158 -3.84 -2.17 20.30
CA MET A 158 -5.11 -2.90 20.23
C MET A 158 -6.22 -2.08 19.54
N ARG A 159 -6.14 -0.74 19.55
CA ARG A 159 -7.11 0.15 18.93
C ARG A 159 -6.77 0.50 17.48
N GLY A 160 -5.68 -0.07 16.95
CA GLY A 160 -5.10 0.31 15.66
C GLY A 160 -3.82 1.12 15.83
N ILE A 161 -3.40 1.80 14.77
CA ILE A 161 -2.18 2.61 14.76
C ILE A 161 -2.42 3.90 15.54
N ILE A 162 -1.54 4.21 16.49
CA ILE A 162 -1.64 5.39 17.35
C ILE A 162 -0.35 6.19 17.32
N SER A 163 -0.48 7.51 17.47
CA SER A 163 0.66 8.39 17.70
C SER A 163 1.32 8.04 19.04
N THR A 164 2.63 7.83 19.03
CA THR A 164 3.44 7.53 20.23
C THR A 164 4.50 8.62 20.45
N LYS A 165 4.91 8.81 21.72
CA LYS A 165 6.06 9.65 22.06
C LYS A 165 7.28 8.82 22.49
N GLN A 166 7.12 7.51 22.61
CA GLN A 166 8.16 6.59 23.03
C GLN A 166 9.01 6.19 21.82
N VAL A 167 10.12 6.90 21.59
CA VAL A 167 10.95 6.68 20.39
C VAL A 167 11.69 5.34 20.41
N LEU A 168 12.07 4.83 21.58
CA LEU A 168 12.68 3.50 21.67
C LEU A 168 11.76 2.41 21.10
N ASP A 169 10.48 2.43 21.49
CA ASP A 169 9.48 1.49 20.98
C ASP A 169 9.31 1.64 19.46
N TYR A 170 9.15 2.89 18.98
CA TYR A 170 9.06 3.17 17.56
C TYR A 170 10.30 2.71 16.78
N ALA A 171 11.51 3.00 17.26
CA ALA A 171 12.76 2.64 16.60
C ALA A 171 12.94 1.12 16.54
N ILE A 172 12.78 0.41 17.65
CA ILE A 172 12.94 -1.05 17.65
C ILE A 172 11.85 -1.72 16.81
N HIS A 173 10.60 -1.31 16.96
CA HIS A 173 9.47 -1.98 16.30
C HIS A 173 9.34 -1.63 14.82
N ARG A 174 9.53 -0.36 14.43
CA ARG A 174 9.31 0.11 13.06
C ARG A 174 10.58 0.14 12.20
N TRP A 175 11.76 0.25 12.81
CA TRP A 175 13.03 0.18 12.09
C TRP A 175 13.75 -1.14 12.34
N GLY A 176 13.90 -1.53 13.61
CA GLY A 176 14.65 -2.73 14.00
C GLY A 176 14.04 -4.00 13.43
N VAL A 177 12.74 -4.24 13.60
CA VAL A 177 12.07 -5.46 13.13
C VAL A 177 12.26 -5.70 11.61
N PRO A 178 11.99 -4.75 10.70
CA PRO A 178 12.25 -4.98 9.28
C PRO A 178 13.73 -5.12 8.93
N LEU A 179 14.65 -4.55 9.71
CA LEU A 179 16.10 -4.77 9.54
C LEU A 179 16.55 -6.16 10.03
N CYS A 180 15.83 -6.76 10.99
CA CYS A 180 16.09 -8.12 11.47
C CYS A 180 15.79 -9.18 10.40
N VAL A 181 14.82 -8.97 9.51
CA VAL A 181 14.47 -9.95 8.47
C VAL A 181 15.65 -10.28 7.56
N PRO A 182 16.28 -9.31 6.84
CA PRO A 182 17.47 -9.61 6.04
C PRO A 182 18.63 -10.13 6.89
N LEU A 183 18.82 -9.63 8.12
CA LEU A 183 19.86 -10.13 9.03
C LEU A 183 19.68 -11.61 9.36
N LEU A 184 18.45 -12.04 9.65
CA LEU A 184 18.13 -13.42 9.99
C LEU A 184 18.30 -14.34 8.78
N LEU A 185 17.83 -13.91 7.60
CA LEU A 185 18.03 -14.64 6.35
C LEU A 185 19.53 -14.85 6.04
N GLU A 186 20.36 -13.83 6.25
CA GLU A 186 21.81 -13.95 6.12
C GLU A 186 22.38 -14.99 7.08
N LYS A 187 21.99 -14.95 8.36
CA LYS A 187 22.46 -15.90 9.38
C LYS A 187 22.04 -17.33 9.08
N ASP A 188 20.82 -17.52 8.58
CA ASP A 188 20.30 -18.84 8.23
C ASP A 188 21.04 -19.41 7.00
N LEU A 189 21.39 -18.59 6.00
CA LEU A 189 22.25 -19.00 4.88
C LEU A 189 23.67 -19.35 5.34
N GLU A 190 24.29 -18.53 6.20
CA GLU A 190 25.61 -18.78 6.77
C GLU A 190 25.65 -20.13 7.51
N SER A 191 24.61 -20.45 8.29
CA SER A 191 24.49 -21.73 9.01
C SER A 191 24.40 -22.95 8.09
N GLN A 192 23.96 -22.75 6.85
CA GLN A 192 23.86 -23.76 5.81
C GLN A 192 25.08 -23.77 4.87
N HIS A 193 26.12 -22.98 5.17
CA HIS A 193 27.28 -22.75 4.32
C HIS A 193 26.92 -22.26 2.90
N LYS A 194 25.82 -21.49 2.80
CA LYS A 194 25.39 -20.84 1.55
C LYS A 194 25.71 -19.35 1.60
N ILE A 195 25.95 -18.78 0.42
CA ILE A 195 26.15 -17.34 0.26
C ILE A 195 25.18 -16.87 -0.82
N SER A 196 24.46 -15.79 -0.53
CA SER A 196 23.66 -15.07 -1.52
C SER A 196 23.96 -13.58 -1.43
N PRO A 197 24.17 -12.88 -2.56
CA PRO A 197 24.26 -11.42 -2.59
C PRO A 197 22.88 -10.74 -2.50
N GLN A 198 21.81 -11.52 -2.29
CA GLN A 198 20.43 -11.04 -2.38
C GLN A 198 19.44 -11.90 -1.55
N PRO A 199 19.74 -12.14 -0.27
CA PRO A 199 18.98 -13.07 0.56
C PRO A 199 17.51 -12.69 0.71
N LEU A 200 17.18 -11.39 0.78
CA LEU A 200 15.78 -10.96 0.87
C LEU A 200 15.04 -11.23 -0.44
N ILE A 201 15.67 -10.96 -1.59
CA ILE A 201 15.09 -11.26 -2.91
C ILE A 201 14.83 -12.76 -3.08
N ASP A 202 15.82 -13.59 -2.76
CA ASP A 202 15.67 -15.05 -2.88
C ASP A 202 14.54 -15.58 -1.98
N TYR A 203 14.38 -14.98 -0.79
CA TYR A 203 13.28 -15.30 0.12
C TYR A 203 11.91 -14.86 -0.43
N ILE A 204 11.74 -13.60 -0.81
CA ILE A 204 10.44 -13.10 -1.28
C ILE A 204 10.01 -13.78 -2.59
N GLU A 205 10.94 -14.02 -3.51
CA GLU A 205 10.67 -14.69 -4.79
C GLU A 205 10.56 -16.22 -4.68
N SER A 206 10.77 -16.80 -3.48
CA SER A 206 10.50 -18.22 -3.22
C SER A 206 9.00 -18.54 -3.23
N TYR A 207 8.14 -17.54 -3.04
CA TYR A 207 6.69 -17.69 -3.07
C TYR A 207 6.15 -17.75 -4.49
N SER A 208 5.01 -18.43 -4.66
CA SER A 208 4.38 -18.63 -5.97
C SER A 208 3.74 -17.37 -6.56
N SER A 209 3.43 -16.36 -5.72
CA SER A 209 2.92 -15.07 -6.19
C SER A 209 3.29 -13.92 -5.26
N ALA A 210 3.18 -12.70 -5.78
CA ALA A 210 3.31 -11.48 -5.01
C ALA A 210 2.24 -11.35 -3.90
N GLU A 211 1.02 -11.87 -4.13
CA GLU A 211 -0.04 -11.92 -3.11
C GLU A 211 0.34 -12.84 -1.94
N ILE A 212 0.85 -14.04 -2.22
CA ILE A 212 1.30 -14.97 -1.17
C ILE A 212 2.51 -14.38 -0.46
N MET A 213 3.44 -13.76 -1.19
CA MET A 213 4.56 -13.04 -0.60
C MET A 213 4.09 -11.92 0.34
N ALA A 214 3.11 -11.10 -0.06
CA ALA A 214 2.56 -10.04 0.78
C ALA A 214 1.97 -10.60 2.08
N GLN A 215 1.21 -11.70 2.02
CA GLN A 215 0.70 -12.37 3.22
C GLN A 215 1.85 -12.88 4.11
N GLN A 216 2.86 -13.49 3.52
CA GLN A 216 3.98 -14.09 4.25
C GLN A 216 4.92 -13.05 4.87
N LEU A 217 5.07 -11.86 4.28
CA LEU A 217 5.78 -10.73 4.91
C LEU A 217 5.21 -10.37 6.27
N LYS A 218 3.92 -10.63 6.50
CA LYS A 218 3.28 -10.40 7.79
C LYS A 218 3.26 -11.65 8.66
N ASP A 219 2.79 -12.76 8.10
CA ASP A 219 2.30 -13.92 8.85
C ASP A 219 3.30 -15.08 8.92
N ASN A 220 4.43 -15.02 8.22
CA ASN A 220 5.43 -16.07 8.31
C ASN A 220 5.94 -16.21 9.75
N GLU A 221 5.92 -17.43 10.29
CA GLU A 221 6.24 -17.69 11.70
C GLU A 221 7.63 -17.20 12.11
N ARG A 222 8.62 -17.29 11.20
CA ARG A 222 10.02 -16.95 11.49
C ARG A 222 10.43 -15.58 10.96
N TYR A 223 10.00 -15.22 9.76
CA TYR A 223 10.45 -14.02 9.05
C TYR A 223 9.36 -12.93 8.94
N GLY A 224 8.15 -13.22 9.41
CA GLY A 224 7.02 -12.30 9.34
C GLY A 224 7.22 -11.11 10.28
N LEU A 225 6.83 -9.93 9.80
CA LEU A 225 6.90 -8.67 10.55
C LEU A 225 5.77 -8.54 11.59
N GLY A 226 4.75 -9.41 11.55
CA GLY A 226 3.68 -9.47 12.54
C GLY A 226 2.95 -8.14 12.73
N SER A 227 3.04 -7.57 13.94
CA SER A 227 2.42 -6.28 14.27
C SER A 227 3.19 -5.06 13.77
N ALA A 228 4.45 -5.23 13.34
CA ALA A 228 5.26 -4.14 12.79
C ALA A 228 4.76 -3.66 11.42
N ILE A 229 4.01 -4.48 10.69
CA ILE A 229 3.43 -4.12 9.39
C ILE A 229 1.92 -4.42 9.36
N GLY A 230 1.15 -3.56 8.69
CA GLY A 230 -0.26 -3.83 8.39
C GLY A 230 -0.41 -4.47 7.01
N ASP A 231 -1.53 -5.16 6.78
CA ASP A 231 -1.79 -5.81 5.49
C ASP A 231 -1.68 -4.85 4.29
N LYS A 232 -2.21 -3.62 4.45
CA LYS A 232 -2.08 -2.55 3.45
C LYS A 232 -0.62 -2.34 3.03
N ALA A 233 0.30 -2.30 4.00
CA ALA A 233 1.71 -2.05 3.72
C ALA A 233 2.42 -3.25 3.09
N CYS A 234 1.98 -4.47 3.39
CA CYS A 234 2.44 -5.66 2.67
C CYS A 234 2.08 -5.58 1.18
N HIS A 235 0.84 -5.20 0.88
CA HIS A 235 0.38 -4.98 -0.50
C HIS A 235 1.07 -3.77 -1.15
N LEU A 236 1.35 -2.71 -0.39
CA LEU A 236 2.16 -1.57 -0.87
C LEU A 236 3.59 -2.02 -1.21
N PHE A 237 4.19 -2.92 -0.43
CA PHE A 237 5.51 -3.48 -0.77
C PHE A 237 5.44 -4.27 -2.07
N ALA A 238 4.42 -5.10 -2.27
CA ALA A 238 4.20 -5.82 -3.51
C ALA A 238 4.05 -4.85 -4.70
N LYS A 239 3.27 -3.78 -4.56
CA LYS A 239 3.15 -2.71 -5.56
C LYS A 239 4.51 -2.08 -5.90
N LEU A 240 5.26 -1.65 -4.89
CA LEU A 240 6.55 -1.01 -5.08
C LEU A 240 7.56 -1.95 -5.74
N TYR A 241 7.63 -3.20 -5.27
CA TYR A 241 8.57 -4.21 -5.75
C TYR A 241 8.26 -4.69 -7.17
N VAL A 242 7.00 -5.04 -7.46
CA VAL A 242 6.60 -5.65 -8.73
C VAL A 242 6.36 -4.60 -9.81
N SER A 243 5.62 -3.54 -9.51
CA SER A 243 5.08 -2.64 -10.54
C SER A 243 5.83 -1.32 -10.68
N ILE A 244 6.23 -0.71 -9.55
CA ILE A 244 6.87 0.62 -9.56
C ILE A 244 8.37 0.51 -9.86
N PHE A 245 9.13 -0.20 -9.01
CA PHE A 245 10.56 -0.35 -9.18
C PHE A 245 10.96 -1.56 -10.03
N ARG A 246 10.01 -2.47 -10.31
CA ARG A 246 10.19 -3.66 -11.18
C ARG A 246 11.44 -4.47 -10.79
N LEU A 247 11.52 -4.81 -9.52
CA LEU A 247 12.69 -5.45 -8.89
C LEU A 247 12.65 -6.98 -8.96
N VAL A 248 11.57 -7.58 -9.46
CA VAL A 248 11.48 -9.03 -9.74
C VAL A 248 12.67 -9.47 -10.60
N LYS A 249 13.32 -10.57 -10.19
CA LYS A 249 14.55 -11.07 -10.82
C LYS A 249 14.40 -12.50 -11.33
N HIS A 250 13.96 -13.43 -10.49
CA HIS A 250 13.90 -14.86 -10.80
C HIS A 250 12.55 -15.27 -11.42
N LYS A 251 11.52 -14.44 -11.24
CA LYS A 251 10.13 -14.76 -11.58
C LYS A 251 9.53 -13.90 -12.71
N THR A 252 10.36 -13.33 -13.59
CA THR A 252 9.91 -12.36 -14.62
C THR A 252 8.87 -12.91 -15.60
N GLU A 253 8.90 -14.21 -15.87
CA GLU A 253 7.97 -14.89 -16.79
C GLU A 253 6.80 -15.58 -16.05
N ASP A 254 6.73 -15.46 -14.72
CA ASP A 254 5.67 -16.09 -13.91
C ASP A 254 4.48 -15.14 -13.76
N ASN A 255 3.29 -15.59 -14.16
CA ASN A 255 2.04 -14.83 -13.99
C ASN A 255 1.80 -14.42 -12.52
N GLY A 256 2.33 -15.17 -11.56
CA GLY A 256 2.32 -14.86 -10.13
C GLY A 256 3.10 -13.60 -9.73
N TRP A 257 3.88 -13.01 -10.62
CA TRP A 257 4.81 -11.91 -10.33
C TRP A 257 4.64 -10.75 -11.31
N THR A 258 3.38 -10.44 -11.64
CA THR A 258 2.98 -9.41 -12.61
C THR A 258 2.19 -8.28 -11.95
N GLY A 259 1.84 -7.24 -12.71
CA GLY A 259 0.99 -6.14 -12.24
C GLY A 259 -0.43 -6.53 -11.81
N PHE A 260 -0.83 -7.80 -11.93
CA PHE A 260 -2.12 -8.33 -11.49
C PHE A 260 -2.03 -9.18 -10.22
N SER A 261 -0.83 -9.50 -9.76
CA SER A 261 -0.60 -10.64 -8.87
C SER A 261 -0.62 -10.33 -7.37
N TYR A 262 -1.13 -9.16 -6.98
CA TYR A 262 -1.34 -8.73 -5.60
C TYR A 262 -2.64 -7.90 -5.48
N GLU A 263 -3.28 -7.92 -4.32
CA GLU A 263 -4.46 -7.09 -4.05
C GLU A 263 -4.10 -5.58 -3.95
N VAL A 264 -5.05 -4.70 -4.28
CA VAL A 264 -4.89 -3.24 -4.11
C VAL A 264 -4.63 -2.91 -2.63
N PRO A 265 -3.63 -2.08 -2.29
CA PRO A 265 -3.32 -1.66 -0.92
C PRO A 265 -4.33 -0.61 -0.40
N PHE A 266 -5.60 -1.01 -0.24
CA PHE A 266 -6.67 -0.09 0.14
C PHE A 266 -6.41 0.63 1.47
N ASP A 267 -6.49 1.96 1.40
CA ASP A 267 -6.55 2.84 2.55
C ASP A 267 -7.82 3.69 2.57
N SER A 268 -7.91 4.58 3.56
CA SER A 268 -9.03 5.49 3.73
C SER A 268 -9.30 6.35 2.49
N ASN A 269 -8.28 6.81 1.77
CA ASN A 269 -8.48 7.60 0.55
C ASN A 269 -9.10 6.74 -0.55
N ALA A 270 -8.52 5.56 -0.81
CA ALA A 270 -9.07 4.61 -1.76
C ALA A 270 -10.52 4.23 -1.44
N GLY A 271 -10.81 3.87 -0.18
CA GLY A 271 -12.14 3.50 0.26
C GLY A 271 -13.17 4.61 0.10
N ARG A 272 -12.79 5.86 0.38
CA ARG A 272 -13.66 7.03 0.21
C ARG A 272 -14.02 7.26 -1.26
N VAL A 273 -13.04 7.19 -2.16
CA VAL A 273 -13.26 7.37 -3.60
C VAL A 273 -14.17 6.27 -4.14
N LEU A 274 -13.89 5.01 -3.84
CA LEU A 274 -14.71 3.88 -4.30
C LEU A 274 -16.13 3.90 -3.72
N PHE A 275 -16.30 4.39 -2.49
CA PHE A 275 -17.63 4.52 -1.91
C PHE A 275 -18.44 5.64 -2.58
N ARG A 276 -17.86 6.84 -2.70
CA ARG A 276 -18.55 8.03 -3.22
C ARG A 276 -18.82 7.96 -4.72
N THR A 277 -17.96 7.32 -5.50
CA THR A 277 -18.21 7.08 -6.93
C THR A 277 -19.36 6.08 -7.15
N GLY A 278 -19.78 5.35 -6.13
CA GLY A 278 -20.78 4.29 -6.24
C GLY A 278 -20.20 2.91 -6.53
N PHE A 279 -18.89 2.79 -6.79
CA PHE A 279 -18.22 1.53 -7.09
C PHE A 279 -18.52 0.44 -6.05
N LEU A 280 -18.40 0.74 -4.76
CA LEU A 280 -18.73 -0.23 -3.71
C LEU A 280 -20.23 -0.54 -3.65
N LEU A 281 -21.10 0.42 -3.96
CA LEU A 281 -22.55 0.24 -3.92
C LEU A 281 -23.10 -0.66 -5.04
N GLU A 282 -22.30 -0.90 -6.09
CA GLU A 282 -22.59 -1.92 -7.09
C GLU A 282 -22.25 -3.33 -6.60
N LEU A 283 -21.33 -3.47 -5.64
CA LEU A 283 -20.82 -4.77 -5.18
C LEU A 283 -21.58 -5.31 -3.96
N ALA A 284 -22.11 -4.44 -3.11
CA ALA A 284 -22.95 -4.82 -1.98
C ALA A 284 -23.86 -3.67 -1.52
N SER A 285 -24.89 -3.98 -0.74
CA SER A 285 -25.79 -2.95 -0.22
C SER A 285 -25.19 -2.19 0.97
N LEU A 286 -25.69 -0.99 1.24
CA LEU A 286 -25.35 -0.25 2.47
C LEU A 286 -25.60 -1.08 3.74
N MET A 287 -26.70 -1.85 3.77
CA MET A 287 -27.02 -2.74 4.88
C MET A 287 -25.96 -3.83 5.07
N ASP A 288 -25.42 -4.39 3.97
CA ASP A 288 -24.32 -5.34 4.05
C ASP A 288 -23.06 -4.69 4.65
N TYR A 289 -22.72 -3.49 4.19
CA TYR A 289 -21.57 -2.74 4.71
C TYR A 289 -21.71 -2.35 6.18
N GLU A 290 -22.91 -2.02 6.65
CA GLU A 290 -23.21 -1.82 8.06
C GLU A 290 -23.04 -3.13 8.86
N ASN A 291 -23.60 -4.24 8.37
CA ASN A 291 -23.49 -5.56 9.01
C ASN A 291 -22.04 -6.04 9.10
N TRP A 292 -21.21 -5.69 8.12
CA TRP A 292 -19.78 -6.01 8.11
C TRP A 292 -18.92 -5.01 8.90
N ASN A 293 -19.55 -3.99 9.51
CA ASN A 293 -18.88 -2.92 10.24
C ASN A 293 -17.85 -2.16 9.36
N VAL A 294 -18.08 -2.17 8.05
CA VAL A 294 -17.40 -1.32 7.06
C VAL A 294 -17.94 0.10 7.19
N ILE A 295 -19.26 0.26 7.31
CA ILE A 295 -19.91 1.50 7.72
C ILE A 295 -20.17 1.44 9.22
N GLN A 296 -19.65 2.41 9.97
CA GLN A 296 -19.85 2.51 11.42
C GLN A 296 -20.62 3.78 11.75
N LYS A 297 -21.91 3.61 12.02
CA LYS A 297 -22.84 4.73 12.22
C LYS A 297 -22.42 5.64 13.36
N GLY A 298 -22.42 6.95 13.09
CA GLY A 298 -22.11 7.99 14.08
C GLY A 298 -20.69 7.99 14.66
N LYS A 299 -19.78 7.17 14.13
CA LYS A 299 -18.39 7.07 14.62
C LYS A 299 -17.41 7.98 13.88
N GLY A 300 -17.85 8.65 12.82
CA GLY A 300 -17.07 9.61 12.07
C GLY A 300 -16.95 10.96 12.76
N LYS A 301 -15.99 11.78 12.31
CA LYS A 301 -15.78 13.14 12.82
C LYS A 301 -17.05 13.98 12.61
N GLY A 302 -17.60 14.53 13.70
CA GLY A 302 -18.84 15.31 13.65
C GLY A 302 -20.13 14.48 13.74
N GLY A 303 -20.05 13.20 14.13
CA GLY A 303 -21.23 12.33 14.30
C GLY A 303 -21.78 11.75 12.99
N VAL A 304 -21.01 11.88 11.91
CA VAL A 304 -21.24 11.25 10.61
C VAL A 304 -20.84 9.77 10.63
N ASP A 305 -21.09 9.06 9.54
CA ASP A 305 -20.76 7.64 9.43
C ASP A 305 -19.30 7.42 9.03
N TYR A 306 -18.61 6.50 9.71
CA TYR A 306 -17.21 6.19 9.45
C TYR A 306 -17.07 4.99 8.50
N ILE A 307 -16.32 5.15 7.41
CA ILE A 307 -15.98 4.09 6.46
C ILE A 307 -14.65 3.46 6.88
N ARG A 308 -14.71 2.26 7.45
CA ARG A 308 -13.57 1.39 7.72
C ARG A 308 -13.36 0.43 6.55
N VAL A 309 -12.83 0.94 5.44
CA VAL A 309 -12.69 0.16 4.19
C VAL A 309 -11.93 -1.14 4.37
N THR A 310 -10.93 -1.22 5.25
CA THR A 310 -10.16 -2.46 5.50
C THR A 310 -11.05 -3.64 5.90
N ASN A 311 -12.26 -3.40 6.42
CA ASN A 311 -13.20 -4.45 6.79
C ASN A 311 -13.89 -5.12 5.59
N ILE A 312 -13.68 -4.65 4.35
CA ILE A 312 -14.18 -5.32 3.13
C ILE A 312 -13.38 -6.58 2.78
N ARG A 313 -12.21 -6.78 3.40
CA ARG A 313 -11.43 -8.01 3.25
C ARG A 313 -12.31 -9.23 3.55
N ASP A 314 -12.21 -10.22 2.67
CA ASP A 314 -13.03 -11.44 2.67
C ASP A 314 -14.55 -11.27 2.48
N LYS A 315 -15.06 -10.05 2.30
CA LYS A 315 -16.48 -9.82 2.02
C LYS A 315 -16.80 -10.15 0.56
N LYS A 316 -18.00 -10.66 0.34
CA LYS A 316 -18.43 -11.18 -0.96
C LYS A 316 -19.21 -10.11 -1.70
N ALA A 317 -19.00 -10.00 -3.00
CA ALA A 317 -19.93 -9.25 -3.85
C ALA A 317 -21.25 -10.03 -3.95
N THR A 318 -22.37 -9.31 -4.06
CA THR A 318 -23.71 -9.88 -4.25
C THR A 318 -24.10 -9.83 -5.73
N GLY A 319 -25.03 -10.68 -6.17
CA GLY A 319 -25.55 -10.60 -7.55
C GLY A 319 -24.67 -11.18 -8.67
N ILE A 320 -23.67 -12.02 -8.35
CA ILE A 320 -22.81 -12.70 -9.36
C ILE A 320 -23.12 -14.19 -9.41
N PRO A 321 -23.73 -14.70 -10.51
CA PRO A 321 -23.97 -16.14 -10.68
C PRO A 321 -22.67 -16.94 -10.85
N HIS A 322 -22.63 -18.13 -10.25
CA HIS A 322 -21.48 -19.05 -10.35
C HIS A 322 -21.18 -19.57 -11.75
N ASN A 323 -22.16 -19.55 -12.64
CA ASN A 323 -22.05 -19.98 -14.03
C ASN A 323 -21.83 -18.80 -15.01
N SER A 324 -21.62 -17.58 -14.50
CA SER A 324 -21.33 -16.42 -15.34
C SER A 324 -19.88 -16.43 -15.84
N GLU A 325 -19.65 -15.86 -17.03
CA GLU A 325 -18.31 -15.64 -17.59
C GLU A 325 -17.43 -14.86 -16.62
N ILE A 326 -17.97 -13.79 -16.03
CA ILE A 326 -17.31 -12.97 -15.01
C ILE A 326 -16.80 -13.79 -13.83
N PHE A 327 -17.59 -14.75 -13.35
CA PHE A 327 -17.14 -15.61 -12.25
C PHE A 327 -15.99 -16.52 -12.68
N ASN A 328 -15.99 -17.03 -13.92
CA ASN A 328 -14.90 -17.85 -14.45
C ASN A 328 -13.62 -17.02 -14.64
N ASP A 329 -13.72 -15.80 -15.14
CA ASP A 329 -12.57 -14.90 -15.25
C ASP A 329 -12.01 -14.54 -13.87
N TYR A 330 -12.90 -14.31 -12.90
CA TYR A 330 -12.48 -14.12 -11.52
C TYR A 330 -11.72 -15.34 -10.97
N LEU A 331 -12.21 -16.55 -11.22
CA LEU A 331 -11.50 -17.77 -10.84
C LEU A 331 -10.12 -17.83 -11.50
N TYR A 332 -10.04 -17.52 -12.79
CA TYR A 332 -8.78 -17.49 -13.54
C TYR A 332 -7.80 -16.48 -12.92
N VAL A 333 -8.23 -15.24 -12.66
CA VAL A 333 -7.37 -14.23 -12.02
C VAL A 333 -6.83 -14.69 -10.67
N VAL A 334 -7.71 -15.25 -9.82
CA VAL A 334 -7.31 -15.70 -8.48
C VAL A 334 -6.37 -16.90 -8.53
N GLN A 335 -6.58 -17.84 -9.46
CA GLN A 335 -5.79 -19.06 -9.55
C GLN A 335 -4.47 -18.85 -10.29
N GLU A 336 -4.46 -18.07 -11.37
CA GLU A 336 -3.28 -17.91 -12.23
C GLU A 336 -2.38 -16.77 -11.83
N TYR A 337 -2.93 -15.65 -11.34
CA TYR A 337 -2.13 -14.48 -10.97
C TYR A 337 -1.94 -14.38 -9.46
N LEU A 338 -3.00 -14.52 -8.67
CA LEU A 338 -2.84 -14.48 -7.20
C LEU A 338 -2.31 -15.81 -6.63
N LYS A 339 -2.36 -16.91 -7.42
CA LYS A 339 -1.98 -18.27 -7.02
C LYS A 339 -2.68 -18.76 -5.74
N MET A 340 -3.89 -18.27 -5.47
CA MET A 340 -4.65 -18.63 -4.28
C MET A 340 -5.61 -19.79 -4.53
N GLY A 341 -6.06 -20.44 -3.46
CA GLY A 341 -7.04 -21.52 -3.53
C GLY A 341 -8.38 -21.08 -4.18
N LYS A 342 -9.10 -22.05 -4.75
CA LYS A 342 -10.34 -21.81 -5.51
C LYS A 342 -11.40 -21.12 -4.65
N PRO A 343 -11.76 -19.86 -4.91
CA PRO A 343 -12.74 -19.14 -4.11
C PRO A 343 -14.16 -19.62 -4.41
N ARG A 344 -15.03 -19.60 -3.38
CA ARG A 344 -16.46 -19.94 -3.50
C ARG A 344 -17.36 -18.73 -3.80
N ALA A 345 -16.79 -17.55 -4.04
CA ALA A 345 -17.50 -16.31 -4.34
C ALA A 345 -16.50 -15.25 -4.78
N VAL A 346 -16.96 -14.24 -5.52
CA VAL A 346 -16.19 -13.03 -5.81
C VAL A 346 -15.98 -12.25 -4.52
N LYS A 347 -14.74 -11.93 -4.20
CA LYS A 347 -14.37 -11.10 -3.05
C LYS A 347 -14.24 -9.65 -3.48
N ILE A 348 -14.88 -8.74 -2.75
CA ILE A 348 -14.89 -7.30 -3.08
C ILE A 348 -13.46 -6.76 -3.22
N GLN A 349 -12.56 -7.15 -2.32
CA GLN A 349 -11.14 -6.77 -2.33
C GLN A 349 -10.40 -7.10 -3.64
N ARG A 350 -10.86 -8.11 -4.41
CA ARG A 350 -10.22 -8.62 -5.62
C ARG A 350 -10.94 -8.22 -6.90
N VAL A 351 -12.07 -7.51 -6.79
CA VAL A 351 -12.77 -6.97 -7.95
C VAL A 351 -11.86 -6.05 -8.78
N PRO A 352 -11.01 -5.17 -8.18
CA PRO A 352 -10.05 -4.40 -8.96
C PRO A 352 -9.14 -5.26 -9.84
N ASN A 353 -8.58 -6.37 -9.32
CA ASN A 353 -7.75 -7.29 -10.11
C ASN A 353 -8.51 -7.84 -11.32
N LEU A 354 -9.78 -8.22 -11.13
CA LEU A 354 -10.64 -8.69 -12.21
C LEU A 354 -10.89 -7.61 -13.26
N LEU A 355 -11.19 -6.37 -12.83
CA LEU A 355 -11.46 -5.27 -13.76
C LEU A 355 -10.22 -4.88 -14.56
N ILE A 356 -9.04 -4.82 -13.93
CA ILE A 356 -7.78 -4.57 -14.63
C ILE A 356 -7.45 -5.72 -15.59
N TYR A 357 -7.72 -6.97 -15.23
CA TYR A 357 -7.60 -8.10 -16.15
C TYR A 357 -8.53 -7.96 -17.37
N LYS A 358 -9.80 -7.59 -17.17
CA LYS A 358 -10.76 -7.35 -18.26
C LYS A 358 -10.29 -6.23 -19.20
N LEU A 359 -9.86 -5.09 -18.63
CA LEU A 359 -9.28 -3.99 -19.43
C LEU A 359 -8.04 -4.45 -20.21
N HIS A 360 -7.24 -5.36 -19.66
CA HIS A 360 -6.12 -5.93 -20.40
C HIS A 360 -6.56 -6.81 -21.58
N GLN A 361 -7.65 -7.58 -21.43
CA GLN A 361 -8.25 -8.30 -22.56
C GLN A 361 -8.75 -7.35 -23.66
N ASP A 362 -9.18 -6.15 -23.29
CA ASP A 362 -9.60 -5.08 -24.21
C ASP A 362 -8.42 -4.28 -24.81
N GLY A 363 -7.17 -4.69 -24.54
CA GLY A 363 -5.96 -4.11 -25.13
C GLY A 363 -5.30 -2.99 -24.33
N TYR A 364 -5.83 -2.64 -23.15
CA TYR A 364 -5.19 -1.67 -22.26
C TYR A 364 -4.00 -2.30 -21.51
N LYS A 365 -2.96 -1.52 -21.22
CA LYS A 365 -1.76 -2.00 -20.51
C LYS A 365 -1.70 -1.48 -19.08
N TYR A 366 -2.83 -1.60 -18.37
CA TYR A 366 -2.94 -1.19 -16.97
C TYR A 366 -2.58 -2.31 -16.02
N SER A 367 -2.23 -1.92 -14.80
CA SER A 367 -1.91 -2.76 -13.66
C SER A 367 -2.71 -2.35 -12.43
N VAL A 368 -2.70 -3.20 -11.40
CA VAL A 368 -3.28 -2.89 -10.09
C VAL A 368 -2.65 -1.64 -9.48
N ALA A 369 -1.36 -1.40 -9.73
CA ALA A 369 -0.67 -0.18 -9.30
C ALA A 369 -1.28 1.08 -9.91
N ASP A 370 -1.63 1.06 -11.20
CA ASP A 370 -2.18 2.23 -11.89
C ASP A 370 -3.57 2.56 -11.33
N PHE A 371 -4.40 1.55 -11.05
CA PHE A 371 -5.68 1.76 -10.39
C PHE A 371 -5.52 2.37 -8.98
N ASP A 372 -4.58 1.85 -8.19
CA ASP A 372 -4.28 2.35 -6.85
C ASP A 372 -3.75 3.80 -6.88
N ASP A 373 -2.81 4.10 -7.76
CA ASP A 373 -2.27 5.46 -7.95
C ASP A 373 -3.39 6.45 -8.34
N GLY A 374 -4.33 6.04 -9.19
CA GLY A 374 -5.49 6.85 -9.54
C GLY A 374 -6.40 7.14 -8.34
N LEU A 375 -6.64 6.12 -7.50
CA LEU A 375 -7.41 6.29 -6.26
C LEU A 375 -6.71 7.25 -5.30
N MET A 376 -5.40 7.13 -5.15
CA MET A 376 -4.61 8.01 -4.29
C MET A 376 -4.60 9.44 -4.80
N TYR A 377 -4.40 9.64 -6.11
CA TYR A 377 -4.44 10.95 -6.74
C TYR A 377 -5.81 11.63 -6.56
N VAL A 378 -6.90 10.94 -6.89
CA VAL A 378 -8.27 11.48 -6.75
C VAL A 378 -8.60 11.75 -5.28
N GLY A 379 -8.27 10.81 -4.40
CA GLY A 379 -8.54 10.90 -2.96
C GLY A 379 -7.80 12.05 -2.28
N THR A 380 -6.59 12.35 -2.75
CA THR A 380 -5.70 13.38 -2.16
C THR A 380 -5.95 14.77 -2.74
N ASN A 381 -6.32 14.88 -4.01
CA ASN A 381 -6.41 16.18 -4.70
C ASN A 381 -7.84 16.72 -4.86
N TYR A 382 -8.85 15.85 -4.84
CA TYR A 382 -10.24 16.24 -5.16
C TYR A 382 -11.25 15.75 -4.13
N CYS A 383 -11.26 14.44 -3.87
CA CYS A 383 -12.25 13.78 -3.03
C CYS A 383 -11.83 13.86 -1.56
N TYR A 384 -11.85 15.06 -0.96
CA TYR A 384 -11.39 15.27 0.42
C TYR A 384 -12.28 14.61 1.49
N ASN A 385 -11.71 14.34 2.67
CA ASN A 385 -12.40 13.73 3.81
C ASN A 385 -13.28 14.74 4.60
N HIS A 386 -14.07 15.53 3.89
CA HIS A 386 -15.10 16.42 4.41
C HIS A 386 -16.27 16.52 3.43
N ASP A 387 -17.23 17.40 3.73
CA ASP A 387 -18.44 17.70 2.97
C ASP A 387 -18.20 18.62 1.76
N GLU A 388 -17.06 19.31 1.69
CA GLU A 388 -16.69 20.20 0.58
C GLU A 388 -15.55 19.66 -0.32
N PRO A 389 -15.64 18.47 -0.93
CA PRO A 389 -14.66 18.03 -1.93
C PRO A 389 -14.71 18.90 -3.20
N LYS A 390 -13.63 18.93 -3.99
CA LYS A 390 -13.57 19.61 -5.29
C LYS A 390 -14.25 18.76 -6.37
N CYS A 391 -15.56 18.56 -6.24
CA CYS A 391 -16.32 17.69 -7.13
C CYS A 391 -16.38 18.22 -8.56
N GLU A 392 -16.59 19.52 -8.76
CA GLU A 392 -16.66 20.14 -10.10
C GLU A 392 -15.38 19.91 -10.92
N ASP A 393 -14.22 20.02 -10.27
CA ASP A 393 -12.90 19.86 -10.90
C ASP A 393 -12.43 18.39 -10.95
N CYS A 394 -13.17 17.46 -10.33
CA CYS A 394 -12.75 16.07 -10.22
C CYS A 394 -12.78 15.38 -11.58
N PRO A 395 -11.74 14.62 -11.99
CA PRO A 395 -11.72 13.91 -13.28
C PRO A 395 -12.74 12.75 -13.38
N LEU A 396 -13.43 12.44 -12.28
CA LEU A 396 -14.52 11.46 -12.23
C LEU A 396 -15.90 12.11 -12.06
N ASN A 397 -16.02 13.44 -12.21
CA ASN A 397 -17.22 14.19 -11.86
C ASN A 397 -18.48 13.67 -12.57
N ASP A 398 -18.41 13.39 -13.86
CA ASP A 398 -19.50 12.98 -14.75
C ASP A 398 -19.98 11.55 -14.47
N ILE A 399 -19.18 10.72 -13.81
CA ILE A 399 -19.51 9.34 -13.45
C ILE A 399 -19.63 9.10 -11.94
N CYS A 400 -19.41 10.12 -11.12
CA CYS A 400 -19.47 10.02 -9.68
C CYS A 400 -20.92 10.04 -9.19
N ARG A 401 -21.43 8.89 -8.74
CA ARG A 401 -22.78 8.80 -8.15
C ARG A 401 -23.03 9.79 -7.02
N GLY A 402 -22.05 9.97 -6.13
CA GLY A 402 -22.16 10.89 -5.01
C GLY A 402 -22.29 12.36 -5.42
N TYR A 403 -21.84 12.73 -6.62
CA TYR A 403 -21.98 14.08 -7.15
C TYR A 403 -23.24 14.25 -8.00
N ASN A 404 -23.55 13.26 -8.85
CA ASN A 404 -24.62 13.39 -9.84
C ASN A 404 -26.01 12.92 -9.36
N GLU A 405 -26.06 12.01 -8.38
CA GLU A 405 -27.30 11.30 -8.02
C GLU A 405 -27.63 11.36 -6.52
N ASP A 406 -26.63 11.18 -5.65
CA ASP A 406 -26.83 11.03 -4.21
C ASP A 406 -25.75 11.74 -3.38
N GLU A 407 -25.97 13.02 -3.12
CA GLU A 407 -25.06 13.89 -2.35
C GLU A 407 -24.84 13.41 -0.91
N GLU A 408 -25.72 12.55 -0.37
CA GLU A 408 -25.57 11.99 0.97
C GLU A 408 -24.32 11.10 1.08
N LEU A 409 -23.88 10.48 -0.01
CA LEU A 409 -22.62 9.72 -0.06
C LEU A 409 -21.41 10.60 0.26
N ILE A 410 -21.49 11.90 -0.06
CA ILE A 410 -20.47 12.90 0.27
C ILE A 410 -20.71 13.47 1.66
N LYS A 411 -21.94 13.88 1.97
CA LYS A 411 -22.25 14.63 3.21
C LYS A 411 -22.21 13.76 4.48
N LYS A 412 -22.69 12.52 4.43
CA LYS A 412 -22.86 11.65 5.61
C LYS A 412 -21.70 10.71 5.92
N TYR A 413 -20.74 10.53 5.01
CA TYR A 413 -19.70 9.51 5.18
C TYR A 413 -18.28 10.12 5.21
N ARG A 414 -17.47 9.68 6.18
CA ARG A 414 -16.07 10.07 6.37
C ARG A 414 -15.20 8.83 6.59
N THR A 415 -13.90 8.96 6.40
CA THR A 415 -12.89 7.90 6.64
C THR A 415 -11.91 8.25 7.73
#